data_AF-A0A7W5VPJ5-F1
#
_entry.id   AF-A0A7W5VPJ5-F1
#
_cell.length_a   1.000
_cell.length_b   1.000
_cell.length_c   1.000
_cell.angle_alpha   90.00
_cell.angle_beta   90.00
_cell.angle_gamma   90.00
#
_symmetry.space_group_name_H-M   'P 1'
#
loop_
_entity.id
_entity.type
_entity.pdbx_description
1 polymer ?
#
loop_
_entity_poly.entity_id
_entity_poly.type
_entity_poly.pdbx_seq_one_letter_code
_entity_poly.pdbx_strand_id
1 'polypeptide(L)'
;MNVMAFAIKTAERAPLSDSITLAGIELLCNRTKRRLAATSAEGERIFVDAMGHFPVATHTDEANRQHYEVPSAFFALALGAQKKYSCCLYPTDTTTLDEAETFALAETVNHAAIDDGMSILELGCGWGSLSLYLATHFPNSRVTSVSNSASQRAHIIARAEARGLTNLSVITADMNNFDADQRYDRVVAVEMFEHMSNWRALLERVHRWIEPDGKLFLHIFTHKDRSYRFDRADPADWIAQHFFTGGIMPAHDLPHRFGDLFQVEMEWRWSGIHYRRTSLDWLANFDRHIDRIQPILRQIYGRDASLWQRRWRLFFLSTAGMFGHHRGDIWGVGHYLLGRTP
;
A
#
# COMPACT_ATOMS: atom_id res chain seq x y z
N MET A 1 -16.39 -21.43 -18.48
CA MET A 1 -16.04 -20.85 -17.17
C MET A 1 -14.70 -21.43 -16.73
N ASN A 2 -13.73 -20.58 -16.37
CA ASN A 2 -12.46 -21.02 -15.80
C ASN A 2 -12.73 -21.76 -14.46
N VAL A 3 -12.33 -23.03 -14.35
CA VAL A 3 -12.53 -23.87 -13.15
C VAL A 3 -11.98 -23.20 -11.89
N MET A 4 -10.86 -22.48 -12.02
CA MET A 4 -10.24 -21.75 -10.91
C MET A 4 -11.09 -20.56 -10.46
N ALA A 5 -11.65 -19.78 -11.40
CA ALA A 5 -12.55 -18.68 -11.07
C ALA A 5 -13.84 -19.18 -10.39
N PHE A 6 -14.34 -20.36 -10.78
CA PHE A 6 -15.47 -21.00 -10.11
C PHE A 6 -15.11 -21.45 -8.69
N ALA A 7 -13.94 -22.06 -8.49
CA ALA A 7 -13.46 -22.48 -7.17
C ALA A 7 -13.30 -21.29 -6.21
N ILE A 8 -12.72 -20.19 -6.68
CA ILE A 8 -12.57 -18.93 -5.93
C ILE A 8 -13.93 -18.35 -5.55
N LYS A 9 -14.87 -18.26 -6.51
CA LYS A 9 -16.24 -17.76 -6.24
C LYS A 9 -17.01 -18.64 -5.25
N THR A 10 -16.72 -19.94 -5.25
CA THR A 10 -17.32 -20.86 -4.29
C THR A 10 -16.69 -20.68 -2.91
N ALA A 11 -15.36 -20.52 -2.84
CA ALA A 11 -14.61 -20.28 -1.61
C ALA A 11 -15.04 -18.98 -0.89
N GLU A 12 -15.26 -17.87 -1.60
CA GLU A 12 -15.70 -16.60 -0.97
C GLU A 12 -17.10 -16.70 -0.32
N ARG A 13 -17.90 -17.69 -0.72
CA ARG A 13 -19.27 -17.92 -0.21
C ARG A 13 -19.33 -19.04 0.82
N ALA A 14 -18.32 -19.89 0.88
CA ALA A 14 -18.25 -21.03 1.80
C ALA A 14 -17.62 -20.63 3.15
N PRO A 15 -18.10 -21.18 4.28
CA PRO A 15 -17.48 -20.97 5.59
C PRO A 15 -16.23 -21.85 5.74
N LEU A 16 -15.18 -21.57 4.97
CA LEU A 16 -13.90 -22.27 5.06
C LEU A 16 -13.15 -21.84 6.33
N SER A 17 -12.42 -22.78 6.95
CA SER A 17 -11.49 -22.42 8.03
C SER A 17 -10.29 -21.64 7.49
N ASP A 18 -9.64 -20.88 8.36
CA ASP A 18 -8.46 -20.09 7.97
C ASP A 18 -7.34 -20.98 7.46
N SER A 19 -7.14 -22.17 8.05
CA SER A 19 -6.14 -23.13 7.58
C SER A 19 -6.41 -23.64 6.17
N ILE A 20 -7.67 -23.95 5.83
CA ILE A 20 -8.05 -24.38 4.48
C ILE A 20 -7.86 -23.23 3.49
N THR A 21 -8.26 -22.02 3.88
CA THR A 21 -8.11 -20.81 3.06
C THR A 21 -6.64 -20.52 2.77
N LEU A 22 -5.77 -20.56 3.79
CA LEU A 22 -4.33 -20.38 3.65
C LEU A 22 -3.68 -21.46 2.78
N ALA A 23 -4.12 -22.72 2.88
CA ALA A 23 -3.64 -23.78 2.01
C ALA A 23 -4.01 -23.53 0.53
N GLY A 24 -5.22 -23.02 0.28
CA GLY A 24 -5.63 -22.58 -1.06
C GLY A 24 -4.76 -21.45 -1.60
N ILE A 25 -4.53 -20.41 -0.78
CA ILE A 25 -3.66 -19.28 -1.13
C ILE A 25 -2.23 -19.75 -1.43
N GLU A 26 -1.68 -20.66 -0.61
CA GLU A 26 -0.35 -21.24 -0.82
C GLU A 26 -0.22 -21.94 -2.19
N LEU A 27 -1.26 -22.66 -2.64
CA LEU A 27 -1.27 -23.28 -3.98
C LEU A 27 -1.26 -22.22 -5.10
N LEU A 28 -2.02 -21.13 -4.92
CA LEU A 28 -2.07 -20.02 -5.87
C LEU A 28 -0.73 -19.28 -5.94
N CYS A 29 -0.12 -19.00 -4.78
CA CYS A 29 1.23 -18.43 -4.68
C CYS A 29 2.27 -19.31 -5.39
N ASN A 30 2.27 -20.62 -5.15
CA ASN A 30 3.17 -21.56 -5.84
C ASN A 30 2.98 -21.56 -7.37
N ARG A 31 1.75 -21.38 -7.86
CA ARG A 31 1.48 -21.24 -9.28
C ARG A 31 2.04 -19.93 -9.83
N THR A 32 1.79 -18.81 -9.16
CA THR A 32 2.29 -17.49 -9.56
C THR A 32 3.81 -17.45 -9.56
N LYS A 33 4.46 -17.96 -8.50
CA LYS A 33 5.93 -18.08 -8.41
C LYS A 33 6.50 -18.85 -9.61
N ARG A 34 5.94 -20.02 -9.94
CA ARG A 34 6.40 -20.82 -11.11
C ARG A 34 6.22 -20.09 -12.42
N ARG A 35 5.10 -19.38 -12.60
CA ARG A 35 4.85 -18.55 -13.78
C ARG A 35 5.89 -17.45 -13.92
N LEU A 36 6.16 -16.70 -12.84
CA LEU A 36 7.11 -15.59 -12.83
C LEU A 36 8.57 -16.05 -12.98
N ALA A 37 8.92 -17.22 -12.46
CA ALA A 37 10.23 -17.82 -12.67
C ALA A 37 10.50 -18.14 -14.16
N ALA A 38 9.45 -18.33 -14.97
CA ALA A 38 9.56 -18.52 -16.42
C ALA A 38 9.60 -17.19 -17.21
N THR A 39 9.38 -16.04 -16.56
CA THR A 39 9.43 -14.73 -17.21
C THR A 39 10.88 -14.32 -17.46
N SER A 40 11.25 -14.17 -18.74
CA SER A 40 12.58 -13.71 -19.16
C SER A 40 12.84 -12.24 -18.79
N ALA A 41 14.10 -11.82 -18.80
CA ALA A 41 14.47 -10.42 -18.64
C ALA A 41 13.85 -9.52 -19.73
N GLU A 42 13.69 -10.05 -20.95
CA GLU A 42 12.97 -9.37 -22.03
C GLU A 42 11.48 -9.20 -21.72
N GLY A 43 10.82 -10.21 -21.15
CA GLY A 43 9.43 -10.10 -20.71
C GLY A 43 9.22 -9.01 -19.66
N GLU A 44 10.16 -8.88 -18.73
CA GLU A 44 10.16 -7.79 -17.75
C GLU A 44 10.39 -6.41 -18.40
N ARG A 45 11.30 -6.31 -19.38
CA ARG A 45 11.50 -5.05 -20.12
C ARG A 45 10.23 -4.64 -20.86
N ILE A 46 9.56 -5.58 -21.54
CA ILE A 46 8.28 -5.34 -22.22
C ILE A 46 7.22 -4.87 -21.22
N PHE A 47 7.18 -5.44 -20.01
CA PHE A 47 6.27 -4.99 -18.96
C PHE A 47 6.51 -3.52 -18.59
N VAL A 48 7.77 -3.14 -18.37
CA VAL A 48 8.17 -1.77 -18.02
C VAL A 48 7.85 -0.79 -19.14
N ASP A 49 8.16 -1.13 -20.39
CA ASP A 49 7.83 -0.31 -21.56
C ASP A 49 6.31 -0.13 -21.69
N ALA A 50 5.54 -1.19 -21.43
CA ALA A 50 4.08 -1.13 -21.45
C ALA A 50 3.51 -0.19 -20.37
N MET A 51 4.19 0.04 -19.24
CA MET A 51 3.74 0.99 -18.20
C MET A 51 3.53 2.40 -18.75
N GLY A 52 4.37 2.83 -19.70
CA GLY A 52 4.27 4.15 -20.32
C GLY A 52 3.00 4.39 -21.13
N HIS A 53 2.26 3.33 -21.49
CA HIS A 53 1.04 3.41 -22.29
C HIS A 53 -0.24 3.56 -21.44
N PHE A 54 -0.13 3.50 -20.11
CA PHE A 54 -1.26 3.67 -19.20
C PHE A 54 -1.33 5.13 -18.71
N PRO A 55 -2.51 5.59 -18.23
CA PRO A 55 -2.56 6.76 -17.35
C PRO A 55 -1.75 6.51 -16.06
N VAL A 56 -1.45 7.58 -15.31
CA VAL A 56 -0.71 7.48 -14.03
C VAL A 56 -1.39 6.47 -13.10
N ALA A 57 -2.69 6.60 -12.92
CA ALA A 57 -3.52 5.62 -12.22
C ALA A 57 -4.69 5.19 -13.11
N THR A 58 -4.94 3.88 -13.18
CA THR A 58 -6.11 3.32 -13.86
C THR A 58 -7.25 3.12 -12.87
N HIS A 59 -8.50 3.15 -13.36
CA HIS A 59 -9.71 2.82 -12.58
C HIS A 59 -9.87 3.59 -11.25
N THR A 60 -9.47 4.87 -11.19
CA THR A 60 -9.44 5.64 -9.93
C THR A 60 -10.79 5.73 -9.24
N ASP A 61 -11.88 5.94 -9.99
CA ASP A 61 -13.25 5.95 -9.45
C ASP A 61 -13.64 4.63 -8.78
N GLU A 62 -13.22 3.50 -9.34
CA GLU A 62 -13.59 2.18 -8.85
C GLU A 62 -12.73 1.74 -7.67
N ALA A 63 -11.42 2.04 -7.70
CA ALA A 63 -10.53 1.88 -6.56
C ALA A 63 -11.05 2.69 -5.35
N ASN A 64 -11.55 3.90 -5.60
CA ASN A 64 -12.13 4.76 -4.58
C ASN A 64 -13.38 4.16 -3.93
N ARG A 65 -14.29 3.60 -4.74
CA ARG A 65 -15.51 2.96 -4.24
C ARG A 65 -15.24 1.66 -3.49
N GLN A 66 -14.22 0.90 -3.88
CA GLN A 66 -13.90 -0.38 -3.23
C GLN A 66 -13.24 -0.22 -1.84
N HIS A 67 -12.39 0.80 -1.64
CA HIS A 67 -11.57 0.93 -0.41
C HIS A 67 -11.84 2.19 0.40
N TYR A 68 -12.06 3.34 -0.24
CA TYR A 68 -12.11 4.63 0.45
C TYR A 68 -13.54 5.03 0.86
N GLU A 69 -14.56 4.27 0.45
CA GLU A 69 -15.93 4.35 0.98
C GLU A 69 -16.08 3.66 2.35
N VAL A 70 -15.10 2.85 2.77
CA VAL A 70 -15.11 2.28 4.12
C VAL A 70 -14.70 3.35 5.14
N PRO A 71 -15.54 3.65 6.15
CA PRO A 71 -15.32 4.78 7.05
C PRO A 71 -14.13 4.52 7.98
N SER A 72 -13.52 5.60 8.46
CA SER A 72 -12.42 5.57 9.43
C SER A 72 -12.71 4.71 10.67
N ALA A 73 -13.98 4.61 11.08
CA ALA A 73 -14.40 3.78 12.20
C ALA A 73 -14.10 2.29 12.00
N PHE A 74 -14.17 1.77 10.77
CA PHE A 74 -13.77 0.39 10.46
C PHE A 74 -12.26 0.21 10.69
N PHE A 75 -11.46 1.09 10.10
CA PHE A 75 -10.00 1.02 10.20
C PHE A 75 -9.51 1.26 11.63
N ALA A 76 -10.20 2.08 12.42
CA ALA A 76 -9.92 2.25 13.83
C ALA A 76 -10.19 0.98 14.68
N LEU A 77 -10.95 0.00 14.17
CA LEU A 77 -11.21 -1.28 14.83
C LEU A 77 -10.25 -2.39 14.38
N ALA A 78 -9.77 -2.33 13.14
CA ALA A 78 -8.92 -3.34 12.54
C ALA A 78 -7.41 -3.03 12.68
N LEU A 79 -7.02 -1.76 12.48
CA LEU A 79 -5.63 -1.32 12.50
C LEU A 79 -5.14 -1.00 13.94
N GLY A 80 -3.87 -0.65 14.07
CA GLY A 80 -3.30 -0.20 15.34
C GLY A 80 -3.60 1.29 15.63
N ALA A 81 -3.00 1.79 16.70
CA ALA A 81 -3.21 3.13 17.22
C ALA A 81 -2.94 4.26 16.19
N GLN A 82 -1.92 4.10 15.35
CA GLN A 82 -1.53 5.03 14.30
C GLN A 82 -2.39 4.91 13.04
N LYS A 83 -3.19 3.83 12.91
CA LYS A 83 -4.02 3.54 11.72
C LYS A 83 -3.17 3.40 10.46
N LYS A 84 -2.01 2.76 10.60
CA LYS A 84 -1.10 2.53 9.48
C LYS A 84 -1.64 1.40 8.63
N TYR A 85 -2.23 1.74 7.48
CA TYR A 85 -2.77 0.75 6.53
C TYR A 85 -1.72 0.37 5.48
N SER A 86 -0.60 -0.15 5.95
CA SER A 86 0.54 -0.67 5.17
C SER A 86 1.43 -1.52 6.07
N CYS A 87 2.41 -2.25 5.51
CA CYS A 87 3.28 -3.18 6.24
C CYS A 87 3.92 -2.57 7.50
N CYS A 88 3.70 -3.19 8.66
CA CYS A 88 4.32 -2.77 9.93
C CYS A 88 5.66 -3.49 10.17
N LEU A 89 6.50 -2.97 11.06
CA LEU A 89 7.82 -3.52 11.36
C LEU A 89 7.79 -4.22 12.71
N TYR A 90 8.26 -5.46 12.78
CA TYR A 90 8.24 -6.27 14.00
C TYR A 90 9.66 -6.67 14.38
N PRO A 91 10.38 -5.87 15.18
CA PRO A 91 11.75 -6.17 15.57
C PRO A 91 11.88 -7.46 16.40
N THR A 92 10.83 -7.81 17.16
CA THR A 92 10.83 -9.01 18.00
C THR A 92 9.51 -9.78 17.92
N ASP A 93 9.52 -11.02 18.40
CA ASP A 93 8.31 -11.85 18.49
C ASP A 93 7.28 -11.30 19.51
N THR A 94 7.71 -10.44 20.44
CA THR A 94 6.82 -9.83 21.45
C THR A 94 6.26 -8.47 21.02
N THR A 95 6.69 -7.91 19.90
CA THR A 95 6.19 -6.62 19.40
C THR A 95 4.68 -6.67 19.13
N THR A 96 3.92 -5.78 19.74
CA THR A 96 2.48 -5.61 19.50
C THR A 96 2.22 -4.86 18.19
N LEU A 97 0.99 -4.91 17.66
CA LEU A 97 0.64 -4.16 16.44
C LEU A 97 0.86 -2.65 16.60
N ASP A 98 0.49 -2.06 17.74
CA ASP A 98 0.63 -0.62 17.99
C ASP A 98 2.10 -0.18 18.02
N GLU A 99 2.97 -1.00 18.62
CA GLU A 99 4.42 -0.81 18.59
C GLU A 99 4.94 -0.98 17.16
N ALA A 100 4.47 -2.00 16.43
CA ALA A 100 4.92 -2.31 15.08
C ALA A 100 4.59 -1.21 14.07
N GLU A 101 3.43 -0.56 14.21
CA GLU A 101 3.10 0.65 13.44
C GLU A 101 4.11 1.77 13.72
N THR A 102 4.41 2.01 15.00
CA THR A 102 5.33 3.07 15.42
C THR A 102 6.77 2.79 14.96
N PHE A 103 7.25 1.55 15.07
CA PHE A 103 8.55 1.14 14.54
C PHE A 103 8.63 1.33 13.02
N ALA A 104 7.59 0.98 12.28
CA ALA A 104 7.58 1.17 10.82
C ALA A 104 7.61 2.65 10.42
N LEU A 105 6.92 3.52 11.16
CA LEU A 105 6.94 4.97 10.93
C LEU A 105 8.32 5.57 11.24
N ALA A 106 8.93 5.17 12.35
CA ALA A 106 10.28 5.58 12.71
C ALA A 106 11.31 5.14 11.65
N GLU A 107 11.22 3.89 11.19
CA GLU A 107 12.12 3.36 10.16
C GLU A 107 11.91 4.04 8.80
N THR A 108 10.66 4.38 8.47
CA THR A 108 10.33 5.17 7.26
C THR A 108 11.01 6.54 7.32
N VAL A 109 10.93 7.24 8.45
CA VAL A 109 11.59 8.54 8.67
C VAL A 109 13.11 8.43 8.56
N ASN A 110 13.69 7.40 9.18
CA ASN A 110 15.12 7.15 9.12
C ASN A 110 15.60 6.87 7.68
N HIS A 111 14.94 5.96 6.97
CA HIS A 111 15.33 5.62 5.60
C HIS A 111 15.05 6.74 4.60
N ALA A 112 14.03 7.57 4.84
CA ALA A 112 13.74 8.75 4.06
C ALA A 112 14.71 9.92 4.34
N ALA A 113 15.63 9.78 5.30
CA ALA A 113 16.56 10.81 5.75
C ALA A 113 15.84 12.15 6.01
N ILE A 114 14.75 12.08 6.81
CA ILE A 114 13.95 13.25 7.18
C ILE A 114 14.53 13.89 8.44
N ASP A 115 14.80 15.19 8.34
CA ASP A 115 15.21 16.05 9.45
C ASP A 115 14.16 17.14 9.71
N ASP A 116 14.23 17.73 10.91
CA ASP A 116 13.36 18.85 11.27
C ASP A 116 13.72 20.12 10.45
N GLY A 117 12.69 20.87 10.04
CA GLY A 117 12.85 22.05 9.18
C GLY A 117 12.67 21.80 7.68
N MET A 118 12.46 20.54 7.26
CA MET A 118 12.24 20.17 5.86
C MET A 118 10.81 20.48 5.37
N SER A 119 10.69 20.78 4.09
CA SER A 119 9.44 20.71 3.33
C SER A 119 9.23 19.28 2.82
N ILE A 120 8.10 18.66 3.20
CA ILE A 120 7.83 17.24 2.96
C ILE A 120 6.51 17.08 2.20
N LEU A 121 6.55 16.39 1.07
CA LEU A 121 5.37 15.96 0.31
C LEU A 121 5.13 14.46 0.53
N GLU A 122 3.97 14.10 1.07
CA GLU A 122 3.54 12.71 1.21
C GLU A 122 2.48 12.36 0.16
N LEU A 123 2.80 11.43 -0.73
CA LEU A 123 1.89 10.95 -1.77
C LEU A 123 1.13 9.71 -1.28
N GLY A 124 -0.20 9.82 -1.19
CA GLY A 124 -1.07 8.71 -0.75
C GLY A 124 -1.09 8.53 0.76
N CYS A 125 -1.52 9.55 1.50
CA CYS A 125 -1.37 9.58 2.97
C CYS A 125 -2.32 8.67 3.77
N GLY A 126 -3.27 7.98 3.11
CA GLY A 126 -4.20 7.07 3.78
C GLY A 126 -4.94 7.71 4.95
N TRP A 127 -4.94 7.06 6.12
CA TRP A 127 -5.53 7.60 7.35
C TRP A 127 -4.60 8.56 8.14
N GLY A 128 -3.49 8.97 7.53
CA GLY A 128 -2.53 9.94 8.04
C GLY A 128 -1.59 9.43 9.12
N SER A 129 -1.29 8.12 9.12
CA SER A 129 -0.36 7.54 10.08
C SER A 129 1.01 8.21 10.00
N LEU A 130 1.56 8.41 8.80
CA LEU A 130 2.83 9.10 8.60
C LEU A 130 2.66 10.63 8.68
N SER A 131 1.60 11.20 8.09
CA SER A 131 1.34 12.65 8.15
C SER A 131 1.34 13.19 9.58
N LEU A 132 0.60 12.54 10.46
CA LEU A 132 0.48 12.93 11.86
C LEU A 132 1.75 12.65 12.65
N TYR A 133 2.48 11.58 12.31
CA TYR A 133 3.78 11.27 12.91
C TYR A 133 4.80 12.36 12.58
N LEU A 134 4.95 12.69 11.29
CA LEU A 134 5.86 13.73 10.82
C LEU A 134 5.55 15.09 11.47
N ALA A 135 4.28 15.50 11.44
CA ALA A 135 3.87 16.78 12.01
C ALA A 135 4.12 16.87 13.53
N THR A 136 3.99 15.75 14.24
CA THR A 136 4.24 15.69 15.70
C THR A 136 5.73 15.72 16.04
N HIS A 137 6.56 15.00 15.27
CA HIS A 137 7.98 14.82 15.59
C HIS A 137 8.91 15.87 14.98
N PHE A 138 8.45 16.59 13.96
CA PHE A 138 9.21 17.60 13.23
C PHE A 138 8.44 18.93 13.19
N PRO A 139 8.36 19.67 14.32
CA PRO A 139 7.52 20.85 14.44
C PRO A 139 7.96 22.03 13.56
N ASN A 140 9.23 22.06 13.12
CA ASN A 140 9.75 23.09 12.22
C ASN A 140 9.61 22.70 10.74
N SER A 141 9.35 21.42 10.44
CA SER A 141 9.04 20.95 9.09
C SER A 141 7.65 21.38 8.63
N ARG A 142 7.43 21.43 7.31
CA ARG A 142 6.10 21.63 6.70
C ARG A 142 5.69 20.39 5.95
N VAL A 143 4.62 19.74 6.38
CA VAL A 143 4.12 18.51 5.77
C VAL A 143 2.91 18.83 4.89
N THR A 144 2.98 18.41 3.63
CA THR A 144 1.87 18.44 2.68
C THR A 144 1.53 17.02 2.28
N SER A 145 0.34 16.56 2.67
CA SER A 145 -0.12 15.20 2.42
C SER A 145 -1.21 15.17 1.36
N VAL A 146 -1.11 14.24 0.42
CA VAL A 146 -2.09 14.09 -0.67
C VAL A 146 -2.86 12.79 -0.51
N SER A 147 -4.18 12.89 -0.52
CA SER A 147 -5.10 11.75 -0.58
C SER A 147 -6.12 11.96 -1.70
N ASN A 148 -6.62 10.89 -2.30
CA ASN A 148 -7.77 10.96 -3.21
C ASN A 148 -9.13 10.96 -2.46
N SER A 149 -9.11 10.83 -1.14
CA SER A 149 -10.31 10.67 -0.31
C SER A 149 -10.56 11.88 0.58
N ALA A 150 -11.74 12.47 0.43
CA ALA A 150 -12.22 13.55 1.28
C ALA A 150 -12.43 13.10 2.74
N SER A 151 -12.80 11.83 2.97
CA SER A 151 -13.03 11.29 4.32
C SER A 151 -11.73 11.09 5.09
N GLN A 152 -10.66 10.66 4.39
CA GLN A 152 -9.30 10.61 4.93
C GLN A 152 -8.81 12.00 5.29
N ARG A 153 -8.93 12.97 4.39
CA ARG A 153 -8.59 14.37 4.67
C ARG A 153 -9.29 14.89 5.92
N ALA A 154 -10.61 14.73 6.00
CA ALA A 154 -11.39 15.19 7.15
C ALA A 154 -10.93 14.54 8.46
N HIS A 155 -10.61 13.24 8.43
CA HIS A 155 -10.06 12.54 9.59
C HIS A 155 -8.72 13.14 10.04
N ILE A 156 -7.79 13.34 9.11
CA ILE A 156 -6.43 13.81 9.42
C ILE A 156 -6.48 15.24 9.98
N ILE A 157 -7.23 16.14 9.36
CA ILE A 157 -7.38 17.53 9.82
C ILE A 157 -7.96 17.56 11.24
N ALA A 158 -9.04 16.80 11.51
CA ALA A 158 -9.61 16.74 12.86
C ALA A 158 -8.61 16.21 13.91
N ARG A 159 -7.74 15.26 13.54
CA ARG A 159 -6.70 14.74 14.44
C ARG A 159 -5.54 15.73 14.62
N ALA A 160 -5.18 16.48 13.59
CA ALA A 160 -4.18 17.54 13.66
C ALA A 160 -4.66 18.68 14.57
N GLU A 161 -5.88 19.16 14.38
CA GLU A 161 -6.52 20.18 15.22
C GLU A 161 -6.60 19.75 16.68
N ALA A 162 -7.05 18.53 16.96
CA ALA A 162 -7.13 17.98 18.31
C ALA A 162 -5.76 17.84 19.01
N ARG A 163 -4.66 17.85 18.25
CA ARG A 163 -3.28 17.80 18.75
C ARG A 163 -2.56 19.15 18.69
N GLY A 164 -3.21 20.20 18.19
CA GLY A 164 -2.59 21.52 18.00
C GLY A 164 -1.49 21.54 16.92
N LEU A 165 -1.53 20.63 15.96
CA LEU A 165 -0.52 20.55 14.88
C LEU A 165 -0.85 21.57 13.80
N THR A 166 0.00 22.59 13.64
CA THR A 166 -0.20 23.69 12.68
C THR A 166 0.67 23.58 11.43
N ASN A 167 1.52 22.55 11.37
CA ASN A 167 2.53 22.34 10.34
C ASN A 167 2.13 21.26 9.30
N LEU A 168 0.87 20.83 9.30
CA LEU A 168 0.32 19.80 8.39
C LEU A 168 -0.79 20.38 7.52
N SER A 169 -0.65 20.22 6.20
CA SER A 169 -1.72 20.46 5.23
C SER A 169 -2.11 19.16 4.52
N VAL A 170 -3.40 19.01 4.19
CA VAL A 170 -3.90 17.82 3.49
C VAL A 170 -4.72 18.23 2.27
N ILE A 171 -4.30 17.75 1.11
CA ILE A 171 -4.90 18.03 -0.20
C ILE A 171 -5.69 16.81 -0.66
N THR A 172 -6.91 17.03 -1.14
CA THR A 172 -7.69 15.98 -1.81
C THR A 172 -7.53 16.09 -3.31
N ALA A 173 -6.84 15.14 -3.96
CA ALA A 173 -6.59 15.14 -5.40
C ALA A 173 -6.44 13.73 -5.98
N ASP A 174 -6.86 13.56 -7.26
CA ASP A 174 -6.52 12.38 -8.07
C ASP A 174 -5.10 12.55 -8.62
N MET A 175 -4.25 11.52 -8.48
CA MET A 175 -2.85 11.59 -8.91
C MET A 175 -2.68 11.76 -10.43
N ASN A 176 -3.68 11.40 -11.23
CA ASN A 176 -3.67 11.70 -12.66
C ASN A 176 -3.60 13.22 -12.93
N ASN A 177 -4.17 14.02 -12.03
CA ASN A 177 -4.35 15.46 -12.19
C ASN A 177 -3.55 16.30 -11.19
N PHE A 178 -3.03 15.69 -10.13
CA PHE A 178 -2.24 16.40 -9.12
C PHE A 178 -0.93 16.92 -9.71
N ASP A 179 -0.63 18.17 -9.40
CA ASP A 179 0.65 18.84 -9.64
C ASP A 179 0.94 19.70 -8.41
N ALA A 180 2.18 19.65 -7.92
CA ALA A 180 2.55 20.42 -6.75
C ALA A 180 2.87 21.88 -7.13
N ASP A 181 2.55 22.79 -6.22
CA ASP A 181 2.73 24.24 -6.36
C ASP A 181 4.13 24.74 -5.94
N GLN A 182 4.91 23.89 -5.28
CA GLN A 182 6.25 24.16 -4.79
C GLN A 182 7.15 22.94 -4.92
N ARG A 183 8.44 23.14 -4.62
CA ARG A 183 9.42 22.07 -4.49
C ARG A 183 9.57 21.63 -3.03
N TYR A 184 10.00 20.39 -2.84
CA TYR A 184 10.14 19.76 -1.53
C TYR A 184 11.54 19.19 -1.33
N ASP A 185 12.03 19.27 -0.09
CA ASP A 185 13.27 18.61 0.35
C ASP A 185 13.11 17.08 0.34
N ARG A 186 11.91 16.60 0.66
CA ARG A 186 11.55 15.19 0.67
C ARG A 186 10.20 14.94 0.03
N VAL A 187 10.17 13.96 -0.86
CA VAL A 187 8.91 13.34 -1.32
C VAL A 187 8.88 11.91 -0.79
N VAL A 188 7.77 11.51 -0.17
CA VAL A 188 7.61 10.19 0.43
C VAL A 188 6.35 9.54 -0.11
N ALA A 189 6.45 8.27 -0.50
CA ALA A 189 5.29 7.46 -0.88
C ALA A 189 5.35 6.10 -0.15
N VAL A 190 4.32 5.81 0.63
CA VAL A 190 4.18 4.55 1.39
C VAL A 190 3.02 3.74 0.81
N GLU A 191 3.34 2.63 0.16
CA GLU A 191 2.44 1.69 -0.52
C GLU A 191 1.41 2.38 -1.43
N MET A 192 1.88 3.39 -2.17
CA MET A 192 1.06 4.17 -3.11
C MET A 192 1.40 3.85 -4.57
N PHE A 193 2.68 3.64 -4.89
CA PHE A 193 3.15 3.46 -6.26
C PHE A 193 2.65 2.16 -6.89
N GLU A 194 2.34 1.15 -6.10
CA GLU A 194 1.77 -0.12 -6.55
C GLU A 194 0.37 0.06 -7.12
N HIS A 195 -0.34 1.13 -6.72
CA HIS A 195 -1.62 1.51 -7.31
C HIS A 195 -1.45 2.30 -8.63
N MET A 196 -0.24 2.73 -8.96
CA MET A 196 0.06 3.52 -10.16
C MET A 196 0.45 2.60 -11.31
N SER A 197 -0.11 2.85 -12.49
CA SER A 197 0.12 2.04 -13.69
C SER A 197 1.26 2.57 -14.56
N ASN A 198 1.50 3.90 -14.53
CA ASN A 198 2.55 4.59 -15.28
C ASN A 198 3.51 5.33 -14.35
N TRP A 199 4.54 4.61 -13.89
CA TRP A 199 5.55 5.15 -12.98
C TRP A 199 6.41 6.23 -13.63
N ARG A 200 6.77 6.08 -14.91
CA ARG A 200 7.59 7.09 -15.61
C ARG A 200 6.92 8.45 -15.58
N ALA A 201 5.65 8.53 -15.98
CA ALA A 201 4.91 9.79 -15.98
C ALA A 201 4.80 10.41 -14.58
N LEU A 202 4.62 9.60 -13.54
CA LEU A 202 4.57 10.11 -12.16
C LEU A 202 5.96 10.55 -11.66
N LEU A 203 7.01 9.76 -11.91
CA LEU A 203 8.39 10.09 -11.53
C LEU A 203 8.87 11.37 -12.24
N GLU A 204 8.51 11.59 -13.50
CA GLU A 204 8.78 12.85 -14.20
C GLU A 204 8.13 14.06 -13.51
N ARG A 205 6.97 13.89 -12.88
CA ARG A 205 6.33 14.95 -12.08
C ARG A 205 7.07 15.13 -10.76
N VAL A 206 7.35 14.04 -10.05
CA VAL A 206 8.10 14.07 -8.78
C VAL A 206 9.49 14.72 -8.97
N HIS A 207 10.16 14.48 -10.10
CA HIS A 207 11.43 15.13 -10.46
C HIS A 207 11.32 16.66 -10.51
N ARG A 208 10.17 17.20 -10.92
CA ARG A 208 9.90 18.64 -10.91
C ARG A 208 9.52 19.17 -9.54
N TRP A 209 8.84 18.35 -8.73
CA TRP A 209 8.40 18.70 -7.38
C TRP A 209 9.51 18.63 -6.34
N ILE A 210 10.70 18.14 -6.69
CA ILE A 210 11.77 17.96 -5.73
C ILE A 210 12.85 19.03 -5.88
N GLU A 211 13.43 19.46 -4.76
CA GLU A 211 14.60 20.33 -4.77
C GLU A 211 15.80 19.65 -5.44
N PRO A 212 16.79 20.38 -5.98
CA PRO A 212 17.98 19.80 -6.60
C PRO A 212 18.68 18.75 -5.72
N ASP A 213 18.80 19.00 -4.41
CA ASP A 213 19.40 18.09 -3.43
C ASP A 213 18.37 17.24 -2.66
N GLY A 214 17.08 17.39 -3.02
CA GLY A 214 15.98 16.67 -2.38
C GLY A 214 15.96 15.18 -2.74
N LYS A 215 15.24 14.38 -1.95
CA LYS A 215 15.19 12.90 -2.09
C LYS A 215 13.78 12.36 -2.14
N LEU A 216 13.56 11.39 -3.02
CA LEU A 216 12.33 10.60 -3.07
C LEU A 216 12.54 9.34 -2.24
N PHE A 217 11.63 9.07 -1.31
CA PHE A 217 11.57 7.81 -0.58
C PHE A 217 10.37 6.99 -1.04
N LEU A 218 10.63 5.74 -1.44
CA LEU A 218 9.62 4.75 -1.79
C LEU A 218 9.61 3.63 -0.76
N HIS A 219 8.45 3.37 -0.15
CA HIS A 219 8.15 2.14 0.58
C HIS A 219 7.09 1.41 -0.23
N ILE A 220 7.45 0.27 -0.82
CA ILE A 220 6.57 -0.49 -1.71
C ILE A 220 6.63 -1.99 -1.41
N PHE A 221 5.52 -2.71 -1.52
CA PHE A 221 5.57 -4.16 -1.62
C PHE A 221 6.08 -4.61 -2.98
N THR A 222 6.82 -5.73 -3.01
CA THR A 222 7.53 -6.20 -4.19
C THR A 222 7.50 -7.73 -4.30
N HIS A 223 7.55 -8.25 -5.52
CA HIS A 223 7.99 -9.61 -5.79
C HIS A 223 9.50 -9.59 -6.05
N LYS A 224 10.23 -10.58 -5.52
CA LYS A 224 11.70 -10.56 -5.52
C LYS A 224 12.34 -10.40 -6.91
N ASP A 225 11.73 -10.95 -7.96
CA ASP A 225 12.37 -11.01 -9.29
C ASP A 225 11.63 -10.26 -10.41
N ARG A 226 10.30 -10.12 -10.38
CA ARG A 226 9.49 -9.86 -11.58
C ARG A 226 8.23 -9.10 -11.27
N SER A 227 7.87 -8.19 -12.15
CA SER A 227 6.65 -7.41 -12.06
C SER A 227 5.48 -8.16 -12.69
N TYR A 228 4.28 -7.92 -12.18
CA TYR A 228 3.04 -8.32 -12.85
C TYR A 228 1.91 -7.36 -12.48
N ARG A 229 0.87 -7.32 -13.34
CA ARG A 229 -0.32 -6.51 -13.07
C ARG A 229 -1.37 -7.34 -12.35
N PHE A 230 -2.13 -6.67 -11.50
CA PHE A 230 -3.38 -7.20 -10.99
C PHE A 230 -4.44 -6.95 -12.05
N ASP A 231 -4.92 -8.03 -12.66
CA ASP A 231 -5.71 -7.97 -13.89
C ASP A 231 -7.17 -8.33 -13.64
N ARG A 232 -8.03 -7.31 -13.67
CA ARG A 232 -9.48 -7.51 -13.55
C ARG A 232 -10.06 -8.26 -14.75
N ALA A 233 -9.41 -8.25 -15.92
CA ALA A 233 -9.86 -9.06 -17.04
C ALA A 233 -9.67 -10.56 -16.77
N ASP A 234 -8.79 -10.96 -15.82
CA ASP A 234 -8.70 -12.32 -15.32
C ASP A 234 -9.74 -12.56 -14.20
N PRO A 235 -10.79 -13.36 -14.44
CA PRO A 235 -11.79 -13.66 -13.42
C PRO A 235 -11.23 -14.51 -12.26
N ALA A 236 -10.02 -15.02 -12.38
CA ALA A 236 -9.31 -15.76 -11.34
C ALA A 236 -8.39 -14.87 -10.48
N ASP A 237 -8.16 -13.61 -10.87
CA ASP A 237 -7.45 -12.63 -10.04
C ASP A 237 -8.42 -11.97 -9.04
N TRP A 238 -8.77 -12.71 -7.99
CA TRP A 238 -9.77 -12.30 -7.00
C TRP A 238 -9.41 -10.99 -6.29
N ILE A 239 -8.12 -10.76 -6.03
CA ILE A 239 -7.65 -9.51 -5.43
C ILE A 239 -7.91 -8.36 -6.41
N ALA A 240 -7.62 -8.50 -7.70
CA ALA A 240 -7.94 -7.47 -8.70
C ALA A 240 -9.44 -7.16 -8.82
N GLN A 241 -10.31 -8.15 -8.60
CA GLN A 241 -11.77 -7.99 -8.69
C GLN A 241 -12.36 -7.15 -7.54
N HIS A 242 -11.71 -7.12 -6.38
CA HIS A 242 -12.33 -6.61 -5.15
C HIS A 242 -11.46 -5.65 -4.34
N PHE A 243 -10.14 -5.83 -4.37
CA PHE A 243 -9.20 -5.17 -3.47
C PHE A 243 -8.09 -4.36 -4.17
N PHE A 244 -7.76 -4.66 -5.43
CA PHE A 244 -6.60 -4.02 -6.07
C PHE A 244 -6.75 -3.93 -7.60
N THR A 245 -7.71 -3.11 -8.06
CA THR A 245 -7.95 -2.94 -9.49
C THR A 245 -6.91 -2.03 -10.14
N GLY A 246 -6.21 -2.51 -11.18
CA GLY A 246 -5.38 -1.68 -12.07
C GLY A 246 -3.94 -1.39 -11.61
N GLY A 247 -3.59 -1.81 -10.39
CA GLY A 247 -2.24 -1.69 -9.87
C GLY A 247 -1.30 -2.83 -10.32
N ILE A 248 -0.10 -2.81 -9.77
CA ILE A 248 0.98 -3.77 -10.07
C ILE A 248 1.58 -4.35 -8.79
N MET A 249 2.10 -5.58 -8.90
CA MET A 249 3.13 -6.06 -8.00
C MET A 249 4.47 -5.79 -8.70
N PRO A 250 5.28 -4.82 -8.23
CA PRO A 250 6.55 -4.49 -8.87
C PRO A 250 7.62 -5.53 -8.55
N ALA A 251 8.57 -5.72 -9.48
CA ALA A 251 9.85 -6.36 -9.18
C ALA A 251 10.63 -5.53 -8.16
N HIS A 252 11.40 -6.20 -7.30
CA HIS A 252 12.24 -5.51 -6.32
C HIS A 252 13.28 -4.58 -6.98
N ASP A 253 13.72 -4.87 -8.19
CA ASP A 253 14.66 -4.03 -8.94
C ASP A 253 13.98 -2.95 -9.80
N LEU A 254 12.64 -2.85 -9.79
CA LEU A 254 11.90 -1.92 -10.66
C LEU A 254 12.34 -0.45 -10.49
N PRO A 255 12.57 0.08 -9.26
CA PRO A 255 13.04 1.46 -9.10
C PRO A 255 14.36 1.77 -9.83
N HIS A 256 15.27 0.80 -9.97
CA HIS A 256 16.55 0.99 -10.69
C HIS A 256 16.38 1.20 -12.20
N ARG A 257 15.19 0.91 -12.75
CA ARG A 257 14.91 1.01 -14.18
C ARG A 257 14.55 2.43 -14.63
N PHE A 258 14.50 3.38 -13.69
CA PHE A 258 14.24 4.79 -13.91
C PHE A 258 15.44 5.67 -13.57
N GLY A 259 16.67 5.12 -13.72
CA GLY A 259 17.94 5.79 -13.41
C GLY A 259 18.17 7.13 -14.13
N ASP A 260 17.51 7.33 -15.27
CA ASP A 260 17.52 8.59 -16.01
C ASP A 260 16.76 9.73 -15.30
N LEU A 261 15.86 9.40 -14.35
CA LEU A 261 15.12 10.35 -13.53
C LEU A 261 15.61 10.35 -12.08
N PHE A 262 15.84 9.15 -11.54
CA PHE A 262 16.23 8.96 -10.15
C PHE A 262 17.24 7.84 -9.99
N GLN A 263 18.36 8.13 -9.32
CA GLN A 263 19.33 7.12 -8.92
C GLN A 263 18.97 6.56 -7.54
N VAL A 264 18.91 5.24 -7.38
CA VAL A 264 18.78 4.61 -6.06
C VAL A 264 20.10 4.77 -5.31
N GLU A 265 20.06 5.51 -4.19
CA GLU A 265 21.24 5.77 -3.34
C GLU A 265 21.35 4.77 -2.21
N MET A 266 20.21 4.39 -1.63
CA MET A 266 20.10 3.40 -0.58
C MET A 266 18.89 2.51 -0.83
N GLU A 267 19.04 1.22 -0.52
CA GLU A 267 18.02 0.19 -0.70
C GLU A 267 17.96 -0.71 0.53
N TRP A 268 16.74 -1.04 0.95
CA TRP A 268 16.50 -2.02 2.00
C TRP A 268 15.35 -2.95 1.63
N ARG A 269 15.35 -4.13 2.23
CA ARG A 269 14.28 -5.11 2.04
C ARG A 269 13.81 -5.67 3.37
N TRP A 270 12.54 -5.50 3.65
CA TRP A 270 11.86 -6.21 4.73
C TRP A 270 11.30 -7.53 4.20
N SER A 271 11.53 -8.60 4.95
CA SER A 271 10.91 -9.90 4.66
C SER A 271 9.39 -9.79 4.73
N GLY A 272 8.69 -10.51 3.85
CA GLY A 272 7.23 -10.56 3.85
C GLY A 272 6.63 -11.08 5.16
N ILE A 273 7.41 -11.68 6.06
CA ILE A 273 6.92 -12.08 7.40
C ILE A 273 6.37 -10.89 8.20
N HIS A 274 6.90 -9.68 7.98
CA HIS A 274 6.40 -8.46 8.62
C HIS A 274 4.99 -8.13 8.15
N TYR A 275 4.75 -8.17 6.84
CA TYR A 275 3.41 -7.92 6.29
C TYR A 275 2.45 -9.08 6.61
N ARG A 276 2.95 -10.32 6.62
CA ARG A 276 2.18 -11.47 7.10
C ARG A 276 1.65 -11.22 8.50
N ARG A 277 2.52 -10.83 9.43
CA ARG A 277 2.14 -10.59 10.82
C ARG A 277 1.20 -9.41 10.95
N THR A 278 1.49 -8.31 10.24
CA THR A 278 0.60 -7.14 10.13
C THR A 278 -0.82 -7.55 9.77
N SER A 279 -0.97 -8.34 8.71
CA SER A 279 -2.28 -8.75 8.20
C SER A 279 -3.01 -9.74 9.13
N LEU A 280 -2.27 -10.61 9.83
CA LEU A 280 -2.85 -11.50 10.85
C LEU A 280 -3.31 -10.73 12.09
N ASP A 281 -2.57 -9.71 12.51
CA ASP A 281 -2.98 -8.84 13.62
C ASP A 281 -4.24 -8.04 13.24
N TRP A 282 -4.33 -7.54 12.00
CA TRP A 282 -5.56 -6.90 11.49
C TRP A 282 -6.75 -7.85 11.46
N LEU A 283 -6.55 -9.10 11.01
CA LEU A 283 -7.59 -10.13 11.03
C LEU A 283 -8.06 -10.43 12.47
N ALA A 284 -7.11 -10.58 13.41
CA ALA A 284 -7.43 -10.84 14.81
C ALA A 284 -8.23 -9.68 15.44
N ASN A 285 -7.87 -8.43 15.13
CA ASN A 285 -8.62 -7.25 15.55
C ASN A 285 -10.00 -7.17 14.89
N PHE A 286 -10.10 -7.46 13.59
CA PHE A 286 -11.36 -7.53 12.87
C PHE A 286 -12.33 -8.54 13.51
N ASP A 287 -11.82 -9.73 13.86
CA ASP A 287 -12.62 -10.79 14.49
C ASP A 287 -13.02 -10.43 15.92
N ARG A 288 -12.08 -9.89 16.70
CA ARG A 288 -12.33 -9.44 18.08
C ARG A 288 -13.42 -8.38 18.15
N HIS A 289 -13.49 -7.50 17.16
CA HIS A 289 -14.41 -6.38 17.11
C HIS A 289 -15.58 -6.59 16.13
N ILE A 290 -15.86 -7.84 15.74
CA ILE A 290 -16.82 -8.11 14.67
C ILE A 290 -18.22 -7.56 14.95
N ASP A 291 -18.65 -7.57 16.21
CA ASP A 291 -19.95 -7.03 16.63
C ASP A 291 -20.07 -5.51 16.39
N ARG A 292 -18.95 -4.79 16.39
CA ARG A 292 -18.88 -3.35 16.08
C ARG A 292 -18.67 -3.10 14.58
N ILE A 293 -18.02 -4.02 13.88
CA ILE A 293 -17.76 -3.93 12.44
C ILE A 293 -19.01 -4.28 11.63
N GLN A 294 -19.80 -5.27 12.04
CA GLN A 294 -20.98 -5.71 11.30
C GLN A 294 -21.99 -4.58 11.03
N PRO A 295 -22.36 -3.71 11.98
CA PRO A 295 -23.22 -2.55 11.72
C PRO A 295 -22.65 -1.63 10.64
N ILE A 296 -21.34 -1.38 10.66
CA ILE A 296 -20.65 -0.57 9.65
C ILE A 296 -20.78 -1.22 8.27
N LEU A 297 -20.49 -2.52 8.17
CA LEU A 297 -20.63 -3.26 6.90
C LEU A 297 -22.07 -3.29 6.40
N ARG A 298 -23.08 -3.39 7.28
CA ARG A 298 -24.51 -3.32 6.91
C ARG A 298 -24.89 -1.95 6.37
N GLN A 299 -24.35 -0.87 6.94
CA GLN A 299 -24.60 0.49 6.45
C GLN A 299 -24.05 0.69 5.04
N ILE A 300 -22.86 0.16 4.74
CA ILE A 300 -22.17 0.36 3.45
C ILE A 300 -22.69 -0.60 2.38
N TYR A 301 -22.78 -1.89 2.72
CA TYR A 301 -23.02 -2.96 1.75
C TYR A 301 -24.46 -3.52 1.80
N GLY A 302 -25.30 -3.07 2.73
CA GLY A 302 -26.69 -3.50 2.86
C GLY A 302 -26.83 -5.02 2.95
N ARG A 303 -27.59 -5.61 2.03
CA ARG A 303 -27.84 -7.06 1.96
C ARG A 303 -26.58 -7.91 1.75
N ASP A 304 -25.53 -7.31 1.19
CA ASP A 304 -24.28 -8.01 0.86
C ASP A 304 -23.25 -7.95 2.01
N ALA A 305 -23.61 -7.37 3.17
CA ALA A 305 -22.70 -7.18 4.30
C ALA A 305 -22.03 -8.47 4.79
N SER A 306 -22.77 -9.58 4.89
CA SER A 306 -22.19 -10.88 5.29
C SER A 306 -21.21 -11.44 4.26
N LEU A 307 -21.43 -11.16 2.98
CA LEU A 307 -20.48 -11.52 1.93
C LEU A 307 -19.23 -10.65 2.04
N TRP A 308 -19.38 -9.34 2.20
CA TRP A 308 -18.26 -8.42 2.37
C TRP A 308 -17.45 -8.69 3.64
N GLN A 309 -18.09 -9.11 4.74
CA GLN A 309 -17.37 -9.59 5.92
C GLN A 309 -16.43 -10.75 5.58
N ARG A 310 -16.89 -11.75 4.80
CA ARG A 310 -16.04 -12.85 4.34
C ARG A 310 -14.94 -12.37 3.39
N ARG A 311 -15.24 -11.41 2.52
CA ARG A 311 -14.24 -10.81 1.63
C ARG A 311 -13.15 -10.06 2.39
N TRP A 312 -13.49 -9.28 3.41
CA TRP A 312 -12.50 -8.62 4.27
C TRP A 312 -11.59 -9.61 4.99
N ARG A 313 -12.15 -10.70 5.55
CA ARG A 313 -11.34 -11.79 6.10
C ARG A 313 -10.43 -12.42 5.05
N LEU A 314 -10.98 -12.74 3.88
CA LEU A 314 -10.22 -13.35 2.79
C LEU A 314 -9.11 -12.42 2.28
N PHE A 315 -9.33 -11.11 2.26
CA PHE A 315 -8.30 -10.11 1.97
C PHE A 315 -7.14 -10.20 2.97
N PHE A 316 -7.41 -10.14 4.29
CA PHE A 316 -6.35 -10.26 5.29
C PHE A 316 -5.61 -11.61 5.22
N LEU A 317 -6.33 -12.70 4.98
CA LEU A 317 -5.72 -14.03 4.81
C LEU A 317 -4.89 -14.11 3.53
N SER A 318 -5.33 -13.49 2.44
CA SER A 318 -4.62 -13.49 1.15
C SER A 318 -3.32 -12.71 1.24
N THR A 319 -3.34 -11.53 1.86
CA THR A 319 -2.14 -10.76 2.19
C THR A 319 -1.21 -11.56 3.10
N ALA A 320 -1.73 -12.18 4.15
CA ALA A 320 -0.93 -12.99 5.07
C ALA A 320 -0.28 -14.21 4.39
N GLY A 321 -1.03 -14.93 3.54
CA GLY A 321 -0.54 -16.09 2.81
C GLY A 321 0.50 -15.71 1.75
N MET A 322 0.25 -14.65 0.97
CA MET A 322 1.17 -14.19 -0.07
C MET A 322 2.51 -13.73 0.51
N PHE A 323 2.50 -12.77 1.44
CA PHE A 323 3.73 -12.29 2.06
C PHE A 323 4.36 -13.31 3.03
N GLY A 324 3.60 -14.29 3.51
CA GLY A 324 4.11 -15.40 4.31
C GLY A 324 4.78 -16.51 3.51
N HIS A 325 4.57 -16.53 2.19
CA HIS A 325 5.01 -17.61 1.31
C HIS A 325 6.54 -17.76 1.33
N HIS A 326 7.03 -18.99 1.44
CA HIS A 326 8.46 -19.30 1.63
C HIS A 326 9.14 -18.41 2.70
N ARG A 327 8.50 -18.23 3.85
CA ARG A 327 9.04 -17.41 4.97
C ARG A 327 9.32 -15.95 4.57
N GLY A 328 8.51 -15.38 3.68
CA GLY A 328 8.62 -13.99 3.25
C GLY A 328 9.76 -13.69 2.28
N ASP A 329 10.31 -14.73 1.65
CA ASP A 329 11.39 -14.58 0.68
C ASP A 329 10.90 -14.15 -0.70
N ILE A 330 9.72 -14.60 -1.14
CA ILE A 330 9.23 -14.33 -2.50
C ILE A 330 8.58 -12.95 -2.64
N TRP A 331 7.65 -12.63 -1.75
CA TRP A 331 7.03 -11.31 -1.67
C TRP A 331 7.49 -10.62 -0.39
N GLY A 332 7.92 -9.37 -0.51
CA GLY A 332 8.43 -8.58 0.61
C GLY A 332 8.15 -7.10 0.42
N VAL A 333 8.81 -6.26 1.20
CA VAL A 333 8.67 -4.80 1.11
C VAL A 333 10.04 -4.20 0.84
N GLY A 334 10.15 -3.38 -0.20
CA GLY A 334 11.34 -2.65 -0.57
C GLY A 334 11.25 -1.19 -0.12
N HIS A 335 12.33 -0.70 0.48
CA HIS A 335 12.54 0.71 0.79
C HIS A 335 13.65 1.23 -0.11
N TYR A 336 13.46 2.41 -0.68
CA TYR A 336 14.44 3.02 -1.58
C TYR A 336 14.52 4.50 -1.27
N LEU A 337 15.74 4.98 -1.03
CA LEU A 337 16.04 6.42 -1.03
C LEU A 337 16.65 6.74 -2.39
N LEU A 338 16.00 7.63 -3.13
CA LEU A 338 16.39 8.00 -4.47
C LEU A 338 16.83 9.46 -4.56
N GLY A 339 18.01 9.67 -5.14
CA GLY A 339 18.52 10.97 -5.52
C GLY A 339 18.03 11.37 -6.91
N ARG A 340 17.69 12.64 -7.07
CA ARG A 340 17.32 13.20 -8.38
C ARG A 340 18.50 13.16 -9.34
N THR A 341 18.32 12.61 -10.54
CA THR A 341 19.34 12.65 -11.59
C THR A 341 19.36 14.05 -12.24
N PRO A 342 20.55 14.61 -12.59
CA PRO A 342 20.66 15.97 -13.15
C PRO A 342 19.83 16.25 -14.42
#